data_AF-A0A497SQZ7-F1
#
_entry.id   AF-A0A497SQZ7-F1
#
_cell.length_a   1.000
_cell.length_b   1.000
_cell.length_c   1.000
_cell.angle_alpha   90.00
_cell.angle_beta   90.00
_cell.angle_gamma   90.00
#
_symmetry.space_group_name_H-M   'P 1'
#
loop_
_entity.id
_entity.type
_entity.pdbx_description
1 polymer ?
#
loop_
_entity_poly.entity_id
_entity_poly.type
_entity_poly.pdbx_seq_one_letter_code
_entity_poly.pdbx_strand_id
1 'polypeptide(L)' 'MITKEEFYELKQKDKILRKAAEVLRVEPKDLPRVIERFLKEIEEMNEKIQRLITTNKSS' A
#
# COMPACT_ATOMS: atom_id res chain seq x y z
N MET A 1 -28.27 -8.28 -15.97
CA MET A 1 -27.50 -9.52 -15.73
C MET A 1 -26.04 -9.18 -15.95
N ILE A 2 -25.15 -9.64 -15.08
CA ILE A 2 -23.70 -9.47 -15.27
C ILE A 2 -23.26 -10.46 -16.37
N THR A 3 -22.40 -10.01 -17.28
CA THR A 3 -21.84 -10.88 -18.34
C THR A 3 -20.84 -11.87 -17.74
N LYS A 4 -20.47 -12.92 -18.48
CA LYS A 4 -19.45 -13.87 -18.01
C LYS A 4 -18.09 -13.19 -17.88
N GLU A 5 -17.80 -12.28 -18.79
CA GLU A 5 -16.59 -11.48 -18.85
C GLU A 5 -16.49 -10.56 -17.62
N GLU A 6 -17.55 -9.80 -17.32
CA GLU A 6 -17.60 -8.94 -16.14
C GLU A 6 -17.43 -9.73 -14.83
N PHE A 7 -18.05 -10.91 -14.73
CA PHE A 7 -17.89 -11.79 -13.57
C PHE A 7 -16.46 -12.29 -13.41
N TYR A 8 -15.81 -12.66 -14.53
CA TYR A 8 -14.42 -13.10 -14.52
C TYR A 8 -13.49 -11.97 -14.06
N GLU A 9 -13.69 -10.75 -14.56
CA GLU A 9 -12.92 -9.58 -14.12
C GLU A 9 -13.08 -9.30 -12.62
N LEU A 10 -14.30 -9.35 -12.11
CA LEU A 10 -14.57 -9.14 -10.68
C LEU A 10 -13.85 -10.19 -9.82
N LYS A 11 -13.82 -11.45 -10.26
CA LYS A 11 -13.05 -12.49 -9.56
C LYS A 11 -11.55 -12.22 -9.55
N GLN A 12 -10.98 -11.72 -10.64
CA GLN A 12 -9.55 -11.37 -10.66
C GLN A 12 -9.25 -10.21 -9.73
N LYS A 13 -10.10 -9.18 -9.72
CA LYS A 13 -9.98 -8.03 -8.82
C LYS A 13 -10.07 -8.45 -7.34
N ASP A 14 -11.03 -9.30 -6.99
CA ASP A 14 -11.17 -9.85 -5.63
C ASP A 14 -9.93 -10.65 -5.21
N LYS A 15 -9.38 -11.48 -6.11
CA LYS A 15 -8.14 -12.24 -5.85
C LYS A 15 -6.96 -11.32 -5.54
N ILE A 16 -6.81 -10.23 -6.29
CA ILE A 16 -5.75 -9.23 -6.05
C ILE A 16 -5.95 -8.55 -4.70
N LEU A 17 -7.18 -8.11 -4.41
CA LEU A 17 -7.52 -7.42 -3.16
C LEU A 17 -7.21 -8.30 -1.95
N ARG A 18 -7.64 -9.58 -1.97
CA ARG A 18 -7.38 -10.54 -0.88
C ARG A 18 -5.89 -10.78 -0.66
N LYS A 19 -5.13 -10.95 -1.75
CA LYS A 19 -3.68 -11.16 -1.66
C LYS A 19 -2.98 -9.94 -1.05
N ALA A 20 -3.36 -8.73 -1.45
CA ALA A 20 -2.80 -7.52 -0.86
C ALA A 20 -3.16 -7.39 0.64
N ALA A 21 -4.38 -7.81 1.00
CA ALA A 21 -4.87 -7.78 2.38
C ALA A 21 -4.07 -8.74 3.27
N GLU A 22 -3.80 -9.94 2.75
CA GLU A 22 -2.98 -10.96 3.39
C GLU A 22 -1.53 -10.48 3.62
N VAL A 23 -0.90 -9.88 2.59
CA VAL A 23 0.47 -9.34 2.69
C VAL A 23 0.56 -8.29 3.80
N LEU A 24 -0.42 -7.40 3.88
CA LEU A 24 -0.47 -6.34 4.87
C LEU A 24 -1.10 -6.79 6.20
N ARG A 25 -1.62 -8.02 6.28
CA ARG A 25 -2.31 -8.61 7.43
C ARG A 25 -3.47 -7.76 7.94
N VAL A 26 -4.31 -7.28 7.03
CA VAL A 26 -5.49 -6.44 7.34
C VAL A 26 -6.72 -6.96 6.62
N GLU A 27 -7.90 -6.50 7.03
CA GLU A 27 -9.11 -6.79 6.27
C GLU A 27 -9.12 -6.03 4.93
N PRO A 28 -9.72 -6.59 3.86
CA PRO A 28 -9.80 -5.92 2.57
C PRO A 28 -10.43 -4.52 2.59
N LYS A 29 -11.35 -4.27 3.53
CA LYS A 29 -11.99 -2.95 3.73
C LYS A 29 -11.02 -1.89 4.28
N ASP A 30 -10.00 -2.33 5.01
CA ASP A 30 -9.03 -1.46 5.69
C ASP A 30 -7.80 -1.16 4.84
N LEU A 31 -7.60 -1.91 3.76
CA LEU A 31 -6.49 -1.78 2.82
C LEU A 31 -6.20 -0.34 2.41
N PRO A 32 -7.19 0.46 1.94
CA PRO A 32 -6.91 1.81 1.46
C PRO A 32 -6.31 2.70 2.56
N ARG A 33 -6.91 2.67 3.75
CA ARG A 33 -6.44 3.42 4.93
C ARG A 33 -5.04 3.00 5.36
N VAL A 34 -4.75 1.69 5.30
CA VAL A 34 -3.45 1.14 5.72
C VAL A 34 -2.35 1.51 4.72
N ILE A 35 -2.64 1.45 3.43
CA ILE A 35 -1.71 1.86 2.37
C ILE A 35 -1.39 3.35 2.50
N GLU A 36 -2.40 4.21 2.68
CA GLU A 36 -2.19 5.65 2.86
C GLU A 36 -1.27 5.94 4.04
N ARG A 37 -1.50 5.27 5.18
CA ARG A 37 -0.63 5.39 6.36
C ARG A 37 0.81 4.97 6.07
N PHE A 38 1.01 3.82 5.42
CA PHE A 38 2.35 3.32 5.11
C PHE A 38 3.11 4.21 4.13
N LEU A 39 2.43 4.78 3.13
CA LEU A 39 3.05 5.72 2.21
C LEU A 39 3.56 6.97 2.95
N LYS A 40 2.76 7.49 3.89
CA LYS A 40 3.17 8.60 4.73
C LYS A 40 4.36 8.25 5.63
N GLU A 41 4.34 7.08 6.27
CA GLU A 41 5.46 6.62 7.11
C GLU A 41 6.77 6.49 6.30
N ILE A 42 6.69 6.00 5.06
CA ILE A 42 7.84 5.91 4.14
C ILE A 42 8.37 7.30 3.80
N GLU A 43 7.50 8.26 3.51
CA GLU A 43 7.89 9.65 3.24
C GLU A 43 8.62 10.27 4.44
N GLU A 44 8.04 10.15 5.64
CA GLU A 44 8.66 10.64 6.88
C GLU A 44 10.02 9.97 7.16
N MET A 45 10.16 8.67 6.88
CA MET A 45 11.43 7.95 6.99
C MET A 45 12.47 8.49 6.00
N ASN A 46 12.08 8.72 4.74
CA ASN A 46 12.97 9.27 3.72
C ASN A 46 13.45 10.68 4.09
N GLU A 47 12.57 11.54 4.61
CA GLU A 47 12.96 12.86 5.10
C GLU A 47 13.98 12.78 6.23
N LYS A 48 13.77 11.87 7.20
CA LYS A 48 14.71 11.66 8.32
C LYS A 48 16.08 11.22 7.81
N ILE A 49 16.12 10.28 6.87
CA ILE A 49 17.37 9.82 6.25
C ILE A 49 18.09 10.98 5.56
N GLN A 50 17.38 11.80 4.78
CA GLN A 50 17.98 12.95 4.10
C GLN A 50 18.58 13.96 5.09
N ARG A 51 17.86 14.29 6.16
CA ARG A 51 18.36 15.19 7.21
C ARG A 51 19.65 14.65 7.83
N LEU A 52 19.68 13.37 8.21
CA LEU A 52 20.88 12.73 8.77
C LEU A 52 22.07 12.76 7.80
N ILE A 53 21.83 12.52 6.51
CA ILE A 53 22.88 12.62 5.47
C ILE A 53 23.41 14.06 5.39
N THR A 54 22.55 15.08 5.41
CA THR A 54 22.99 16.48 5.35
C THR A 54 23.78 16.93 6.57
N THR A 55 23.37 16.51 7.77
CA THR A 55 24.08 16.83 9.02
C THR A 55 25.48 16.22 9.03
N ASN A 56 25.61 14.96 8.61
CA ASN A 56 26.91 14.25 8.54
C ASN A 56 27.86 14.81 7.47
N LYS A 57 27.36 15.50 6.44
CA LYS A 57 28.21 16.18 5.43
C LYS A 57 28.72 17.55 5.88
N SER A 58 28.10 18.12 6.90
CA SER A 58 28.37 19.47 7.41
C SER A 58 29.23 19.47 8.68
N SER A 59 29.49 18.28 9.23
CA SER A 59 30.42 18.00 10.35
C SER A 59 31.72 17.43 9.79
#